data_AF-A0A3B9N8I4-F1
#
_entry.id   AF-A0A3B9N8I4-F1
#
_cell.length_a   1.000
_cell.length_b   1.000
_cell.length_c   1.000
_cell.angle_alpha   90.00
_cell.angle_beta   90.00
_cell.angle_gamma   90.00
#
_symmetry.space_group_name_H-M   'P 1'
#
loop_
_entity.id
_entity.type
_entity.pdbx_description
1 polymer ?
#
loop_
_entity_poly.entity_id
_entity_poly.type
_entity_poly.pdbx_seq_one_letter_code
_entity_poly.pdbx_strand_id
1 'polypeptide(L)'
;MNHTIQSSNQTAIKLQSFGKLVILDRHFTIVGVTESVVKEHYTSEALLGTHFFHSFGHIFSEALLKVRNAVMELLENGQSRHILPIKIKNDRVYVKLRRHDEYLYIEWEQQHKKYIPAKKINELNFLLDTIQPNNWNRVCSAINKILNYDLVFVLQIQETGYSSVIAEHTANGRSSFKGKEFSKDFMPEEVLSYYRGYSYRYAPNMDDQGQEFYYKDESIDPLSSLLSPLPELHQLFLKEINVQSALFFRICIDDDFWGLVVAQHNEKRVVDLQQRKLCTFAIQAATSKYESHVKQNLLERTELLKLAEEELKKSLSENKMVNCALIQHMDILTQLVDADGLAIFNQGDVFSYGQSPPKAQFYEL
;
A
#
# COMPACT_ATOMS: atom_id res chain seq x y z
N MET A 1 -31.16 7.50 33.68
CA MET A 1 -31.28 6.03 33.51
C MET A 1 -29.91 5.52 33.15
N ASN A 2 -29.36 4.69 34.03
CA ASN A 2 -27.96 4.26 34.01
C ASN A 2 -27.68 3.39 32.79
N HIS A 3 -26.74 3.81 31.94
CA HIS A 3 -26.10 2.96 30.96
C HIS A 3 -25.19 2.00 31.73
N THR A 4 -25.69 0.80 32.06
CA THR A 4 -24.91 -0.20 32.78
C THR A 4 -23.94 -0.86 31.81
N ILE A 5 -22.82 -0.19 31.56
CA ILE A 5 -21.59 -0.77 31.04
C ILE A 5 -20.76 -1.13 32.28
N GLN A 6 -20.70 -2.41 32.65
CA GLN A 6 -19.63 -2.95 33.51
C GLN A 6 -18.74 -3.81 32.58
N SER A 7 -17.41 -3.70 32.57
CA SER A 7 -16.49 -3.42 33.67
C SER A 7 -15.32 -2.49 33.29
N SER A 8 -14.83 -1.84 34.33
CA SER A 8 -13.82 -0.80 34.45
C SER A 8 -12.37 -1.28 34.27
N ASN A 9 -11.94 -1.52 33.03
CA ASN A 9 -10.54 -1.49 32.58
C ASN A 9 -10.42 -1.69 31.06
N GLN A 10 -11.20 -0.96 30.26
CA GLN A 10 -11.12 -1.04 28.80
C GLN A 10 -10.27 0.11 28.26
N THR A 11 -9.13 -0.20 27.65
CA THR A 11 -8.39 0.72 26.79
C THR A 11 -9.32 1.08 25.64
N ALA A 12 -9.90 2.27 25.67
CA ALA A 12 -10.87 2.70 24.66
C ALA A 12 -10.13 2.99 23.35
N ILE A 13 -10.21 2.05 22.40
CA ILE A 13 -9.66 2.22 21.06
C ILE A 13 -10.66 3.03 20.25
N LYS A 14 -10.21 4.10 19.63
CA LYS A 14 -11.03 4.90 18.73
C LYS A 14 -10.81 4.47 17.29
N LEU A 15 -11.91 4.20 16.58
CA LEU A 15 -11.92 3.92 15.15
C LEU A 15 -12.50 5.11 14.40
N GLN A 16 -12.20 5.23 13.11
CA GLN A 16 -12.76 6.28 12.26
C GLN A 16 -14.27 6.13 12.06
N SER A 17 -14.98 7.25 11.92
CA SER A 17 -16.45 7.29 11.92
C SER A 17 -17.09 7.09 10.54
N PHE A 18 -16.30 6.92 9.47
CA PHE A 18 -16.83 6.82 8.09
C PHE A 18 -17.55 5.50 7.78
N GLY A 19 -17.48 4.52 8.68
CA GLY A 19 -18.15 3.24 8.55
C GLY A 19 -18.49 2.63 9.90
N LYS A 20 -18.94 1.39 9.85
CA LYS A 20 -19.37 0.61 11.01
C LYS A 20 -18.65 -0.73 11.01
N LEU A 21 -18.38 -1.28 12.18
CA LEU A 21 -17.70 -2.56 12.34
C LEU A 21 -18.37 -3.41 13.42
N VAL A 22 -18.50 -4.70 13.10
CA VAL A 22 -18.85 -5.78 14.02
C VAL A 22 -17.83 -6.91 13.82
N ILE A 23 -17.31 -7.44 14.92
CA ILE A 23 -16.38 -8.57 14.92
C ILE A 23 -17.06 -9.76 15.58
N LEU A 24 -16.97 -10.91 14.91
CA LEU A 24 -17.55 -12.17 15.36
C LEU A 24 -16.48 -13.21 15.65
N ASP A 25 -16.74 -14.05 16.65
CA ASP A 25 -15.98 -15.29 16.83
C ASP A 25 -16.45 -16.39 15.86
N ARG A 26 -15.82 -17.58 15.94
CA ARG A 26 -16.18 -18.77 15.15
C ARG A 26 -17.61 -19.29 15.34
N HIS A 27 -18.30 -18.87 16.40
CA HIS A 27 -19.70 -19.24 16.67
C HIS A 27 -20.68 -18.11 16.28
N PHE A 28 -20.20 -17.09 15.56
CA PHE A 28 -20.95 -15.89 15.19
C PHE A 28 -21.42 -15.04 16.39
N THR A 29 -20.74 -15.19 17.53
CA THR A 29 -20.94 -14.36 18.72
C THR A 29 -20.25 -13.02 18.50
N ILE A 30 -20.94 -11.92 18.81
CA ILE A 30 -20.39 -10.58 18.68
C ILE A 30 -19.37 -10.34 19.80
N VAL A 31 -18.11 -10.16 19.43
CA VAL A 31 -16.98 -9.93 20.35
C VAL A 31 -16.40 -8.52 20.25
N GLY A 32 -16.74 -7.77 19.19
CA GLY A 32 -16.37 -6.37 19.01
C GLY A 32 -17.42 -5.59 18.23
N VAL A 33 -17.66 -4.33 18.59
CA VAL A 33 -18.65 -3.47 17.94
C VAL A 33 -18.31 -1.98 18.09
N THR A 34 -18.50 -1.22 17.01
CA THR A 34 -18.33 0.25 17.05
C THR A 34 -19.54 0.98 17.64
N GLU A 35 -19.32 2.12 18.28
CA GLU A 35 -20.33 2.94 18.94
C GLU A 35 -21.53 3.30 18.04
N SER A 36 -21.29 3.63 16.77
CA SER A 36 -22.35 3.94 15.81
C SER A 36 -23.36 2.81 15.63
N VAL A 37 -22.90 1.55 15.71
CA VAL A 37 -23.76 0.36 15.62
C VAL A 37 -24.60 0.23 16.87
N VAL A 38 -24.00 0.44 18.04
CA VAL A 38 -24.72 0.38 19.33
C VAL A 38 -25.84 1.42 19.38
N LYS A 39 -25.54 2.66 18.95
CA LYS A 39 -26.51 3.77 18.89
C LYS A 39 -27.70 3.47 17.96
N GLU A 40 -27.47 2.79 16.84
CA GLU A 40 -28.52 2.43 15.88
C GLU A 40 -29.37 1.23 16.30
N HIS A 41 -28.89 0.44 17.25
CA HIS A 41 -29.52 -0.83 17.62
C HIS A 41 -30.67 -0.67 18.61
N TYR A 42 -30.87 0.50 19.22
CA TYR A 42 -31.98 0.92 20.12
C TYR A 42 -32.41 -0.07 21.24
N THR A 43 -31.76 -1.20 21.42
CA THR A 43 -32.14 -2.24 22.40
C THR A 43 -31.52 -1.99 23.77
N SER A 44 -32.25 -2.32 24.83
CA SER A 44 -31.77 -2.32 26.23
C SER A 44 -30.75 -3.44 26.54
N GLU A 45 -30.53 -4.37 25.61
CA GLU A 45 -29.59 -5.49 25.75
C GLU A 45 -28.20 -5.13 25.21
N ALA A 46 -27.16 -5.60 25.90
CA ALA A 46 -25.79 -5.48 25.43
C ALA A 46 -25.56 -6.36 24.19
N LEU A 47 -25.13 -5.78 23.07
CA LEU A 47 -24.82 -6.52 21.82
C LEU A 47 -23.63 -7.48 21.97
N LEU A 48 -22.67 -7.15 22.82
CA LEU A 48 -21.50 -7.99 23.02
C LEU A 48 -21.90 -9.30 23.70
N GLY A 49 -21.57 -10.44 23.09
CA GLY A 49 -21.92 -11.77 23.57
C GLY A 49 -23.22 -12.33 23.00
N THR A 50 -23.96 -11.58 22.18
CA THR A 50 -25.14 -12.10 21.47
C THR A 50 -24.75 -12.66 20.10
N HIS A 51 -25.62 -13.49 19.53
CA HIS A 51 -25.40 -14.08 18.21
C HIS A 51 -25.79 -13.09 17.10
N PHE A 52 -24.87 -12.84 16.16
CA PHE A 52 -25.00 -11.81 15.11
C PHE A 52 -26.29 -11.91 14.33
N PHE A 53 -26.61 -13.08 13.77
CA PHE A 53 -27.79 -13.25 12.92
C PHE A 53 -29.11 -13.11 13.68
N HIS A 54 -29.10 -13.23 15.01
CA HIS A 54 -30.28 -12.99 15.84
C HIS A 54 -30.44 -11.49 16.10
N SER A 55 -29.37 -10.81 16.55
CA SER A 55 -29.41 -9.39 16.86
C SER A 55 -29.64 -8.52 15.63
N PHE A 56 -28.95 -8.79 14.52
CA PHE A 56 -28.95 -7.92 13.35
C PHE A 56 -30.10 -8.15 12.36
N GLY A 57 -31.06 -9.02 12.70
CA GLY A 57 -32.17 -9.36 11.81
C GLY A 57 -33.01 -8.16 11.37
N HIS A 58 -33.28 -7.22 12.27
CA HIS A 58 -34.05 -6.01 11.95
C HIS A 58 -33.24 -4.95 11.19
N ILE A 59 -31.92 -4.90 11.37
CA ILE A 59 -31.05 -3.93 10.69
C ILE A 59 -30.92 -4.32 9.22
N PHE A 60 -30.51 -5.56 8.95
CA PHE A 60 -30.26 -6.02 7.60
C PHE A 60 -31.53 -6.50 6.88
N SER A 61 -32.60 -6.82 7.61
CA SER A 61 -33.87 -7.29 7.07
C SER A 61 -33.69 -8.34 5.96
N GLU A 62 -34.16 -8.06 4.74
CA GLU A 62 -34.04 -8.94 3.57
C GLU A 62 -32.57 -9.16 3.14
N ALA A 63 -31.67 -8.22 3.45
CA ALA A 63 -30.26 -8.35 3.13
C ALA A 63 -29.52 -9.30 4.08
N LEU A 64 -30.11 -9.70 5.22
CA LEU A 64 -29.46 -10.61 6.17
C LEU A 64 -29.12 -11.95 5.52
N LEU A 65 -30.02 -12.49 4.70
CA LEU A 65 -29.79 -13.74 3.98
C LEU A 65 -28.59 -13.64 3.03
N LYS A 66 -28.43 -12.49 2.35
CA LYS A 66 -27.28 -12.23 1.48
C LYS A 66 -25.97 -12.17 2.26
N VAL A 67 -25.98 -11.48 3.40
CA VAL A 67 -24.81 -11.43 4.30
C VAL A 67 -24.49 -12.83 4.82
N ARG A 68 -25.48 -13.61 5.25
CA ARG A 68 -25.29 -14.98 5.72
C ARG A 68 -24.65 -15.87 4.66
N ASN A 69 -25.17 -15.83 3.44
CA ASN A 69 -24.62 -16.63 2.34
C ASN A 69 -23.18 -16.23 2.03
N ALA A 70 -22.89 -14.91 1.98
CA ALA A 70 -21.54 -14.43 1.74
C ALA A 70 -20.57 -14.80 2.88
N VAL A 71 -21.03 -14.83 4.13
CA VAL A 71 -20.23 -15.32 5.28
C VAL A 71 -19.95 -16.82 5.15
N MET A 72 -20.95 -17.63 4.81
CA MET A 72 -20.73 -19.07 4.62
C MET A 72 -19.78 -19.34 3.45
N GLU A 73 -19.96 -18.64 2.33
CA GLU A 73 -19.07 -18.74 1.17
C GLU A 73 -17.62 -18.36 1.51
N LEU A 74 -17.42 -17.31 2.30
CA LEU A 74 -16.09 -16.90 2.80
C LEU A 74 -15.43 -18.02 3.63
N LEU A 75 -16.21 -18.69 4.48
CA LEU A 75 -15.72 -19.77 5.35
C LEU A 75 -15.44 -21.06 4.56
N GLU A 76 -16.27 -21.40 3.58
CA GLU A 76 -16.15 -22.61 2.76
C GLU A 76 -15.05 -22.51 1.69
N ASN A 77 -14.99 -21.39 0.97
CA ASN A 77 -14.07 -21.23 -0.17
C ASN A 77 -12.64 -20.84 0.24
N GLY A 78 -12.38 -20.67 1.54
CA GLY A 78 -11.09 -20.19 2.05
C GLY A 78 -10.73 -18.77 1.57
N GLN A 79 -11.69 -18.03 1.00
CA GLN A 79 -11.47 -16.65 0.60
C GLN A 79 -11.30 -15.78 1.85
N SER A 80 -10.34 -14.87 1.84
CA SER A 80 -10.10 -14.00 3.00
C SER A 80 -10.98 -12.75 3.00
N ARG A 81 -11.60 -12.38 1.86
CA ARG A 81 -12.35 -11.12 1.70
C ARG A 81 -13.52 -11.24 0.72
N HIS A 82 -14.66 -10.65 1.07
CA HIS A 82 -15.83 -10.52 0.18
C HIS A 82 -16.44 -9.11 0.30
N ILE A 83 -16.98 -8.56 -0.80
CA ILE A 83 -17.63 -7.24 -0.81
C ILE A 83 -18.98 -7.34 -1.50
N LEU A 84 -20.05 -6.95 -0.80
CA LEU A 84 -21.41 -6.98 -1.32
C LEU A 84 -22.10 -5.62 -1.18
N PRO A 85 -22.62 -5.04 -2.28
CA PRO A 85 -23.49 -3.88 -2.20
C PRO A 85 -24.89 -4.34 -1.79
N ILE A 86 -25.39 -3.81 -0.68
CA ILE A 86 -26.74 -4.12 -0.19
C ILE A 86 -27.47 -2.83 0.21
N LYS A 87 -28.77 -2.96 0.43
CA LYS A 87 -29.60 -1.91 1.02
C LYS A 87 -29.87 -2.28 2.47
N ILE A 88 -29.48 -1.43 3.40
CA ILE A 88 -29.82 -1.54 4.83
C ILE A 88 -30.80 -0.41 5.12
N LYS A 89 -32.02 -0.75 5.53
CA LYS A 89 -33.13 0.23 5.64
C LYS A 89 -33.32 1.01 4.33
N ASN A 90 -33.00 2.31 4.31
CA ASN A 90 -33.08 3.17 3.13
C ASN A 90 -31.73 3.45 2.46
N ASP A 91 -30.62 3.13 3.12
CA ASP A 91 -29.28 3.46 2.65
C ASP A 91 -28.66 2.31 1.87
N ARG A 92 -27.95 2.66 0.81
CA ARG A 92 -27.07 1.71 0.13
C ARG A 92 -25.71 1.72 0.80
N VAL A 93 -25.20 0.54 1.08
CA VAL A 93 -23.92 0.36 1.74
C VAL A 93 -23.12 -0.71 1.03
N TYR A 94 -21.80 -0.63 1.17
CA TYR A 94 -20.91 -1.74 0.87
C TYR A 94 -20.60 -2.48 2.16
N VAL A 95 -20.99 -3.75 2.24
CA VAL A 95 -20.54 -4.65 3.32
C VAL A 95 -19.27 -5.33 2.86
N LYS A 96 -18.24 -5.25 3.69
CA LYS A 96 -16.94 -5.89 3.53
C LYS A 96 -16.83 -6.96 4.61
N LEU A 97 -16.60 -8.19 4.18
CA LEU A 97 -16.33 -9.33 5.05
C LEU A 97 -14.83 -9.62 4.96
N ARG A 98 -14.18 -9.81 6.11
CA ARG A 98 -12.78 -10.23 6.17
C ARG A 98 -12.60 -11.26 7.28
N ARG A 99 -11.90 -12.35 6.98
CA ARG A 99 -11.41 -13.28 8.00
C ARG A 99 -9.98 -12.92 8.37
N HIS A 100 -9.69 -12.88 9.67
CA HIS A 100 -8.35 -12.72 10.21
C HIS A 100 -8.24 -13.55 11.48
N ASP A 101 -7.30 -14.49 11.50
CA ASP A 101 -7.18 -15.51 12.54
C ASP A 101 -8.52 -16.26 12.76
N GLU A 102 -8.98 -16.28 14.01
CA GLU A 102 -10.23 -16.91 14.44
C GLU A 102 -11.45 -15.97 14.36
N TYR A 103 -11.26 -14.72 13.90
CA TYR A 103 -12.28 -13.69 13.89
C TYR A 103 -12.79 -13.35 12.48
N LEU A 104 -14.07 -12.99 12.43
CA LEU A 104 -14.73 -12.49 11.24
C LEU A 104 -15.09 -11.01 11.44
N TYR A 105 -14.52 -10.16 10.59
CA TYR A 105 -14.75 -8.73 10.57
C TYR A 105 -15.84 -8.42 9.53
N ILE A 106 -16.92 -7.81 9.98
CA ILE A 106 -18.03 -7.33 9.16
C ILE A 106 -18.03 -5.82 9.24
N GLU A 107 -17.55 -5.18 8.18
CA GLU A 107 -17.54 -3.73 8.06
C GLU A 107 -18.58 -3.29 7.05
N TRP A 108 -19.21 -2.13 7.27
CA TRP A 108 -19.98 -1.49 6.21
C TRP A 108 -19.85 0.01 6.23
N GLU A 109 -19.85 0.58 5.03
CA GLU A 109 -19.75 2.02 4.79
C GLU A 109 -20.78 2.44 3.73
N GLN A 110 -21.15 3.72 3.76
CA GLN A 110 -22.15 4.26 2.84
C GLN A 110 -21.65 4.20 1.39
N GLN A 111 -22.54 3.82 0.48
CA GLN A 111 -22.30 3.96 -0.94
C GLN A 111 -22.60 5.40 -1.35
N HIS A 112 -21.56 6.16 -1.71
CA HIS A 112 -21.69 7.56 -2.11
C HIS A 112 -21.90 7.70 -3.62
N LYS A 113 -21.41 6.75 -4.42
CA LYS A 113 -21.61 6.70 -5.87
C LYS A 113 -22.07 5.31 -6.29
N LYS A 114 -23.11 5.28 -7.12
CA LYS A 114 -23.68 4.01 -7.61
C LYS A 114 -22.76 3.30 -8.60
N TYR A 115 -22.07 4.05 -9.46
CA TYR A 115 -21.20 3.52 -10.49
C TYR A 115 -20.06 4.48 -10.81
N ILE A 116 -18.96 3.92 -11.30
CA ILE A 116 -17.91 4.67 -12.00
C ILE A 116 -18.26 4.66 -13.50
N PRO A 117 -18.33 5.83 -14.18
CA PRO A 117 -18.59 5.86 -15.61
C PRO A 117 -17.57 5.02 -16.40
N ALA A 118 -18.02 4.17 -17.32
CA ALA A 118 -17.15 3.32 -18.13
C ALA A 118 -16.05 4.11 -18.86
N LYS A 119 -16.36 5.34 -19.30
CA LYS A 119 -15.38 6.27 -19.87
C LYS A 119 -14.16 6.48 -18.95
N LYS A 120 -14.36 6.68 -17.64
CA LYS A 120 -13.25 6.87 -16.69
C LYS A 120 -12.41 5.60 -16.52
N ILE A 121 -13.06 4.43 -16.52
CA ILE A 121 -12.37 3.13 -16.43
C ILE A 121 -11.51 2.91 -17.67
N ASN A 122 -12.07 3.17 -18.85
CA ASN A 122 -11.35 3.02 -20.12
C ASN A 122 -10.19 4.02 -20.24
N GLU A 123 -10.41 5.28 -19.83
CA GLU A 123 -9.34 6.29 -19.78
C GLU A 123 -8.21 5.86 -18.83
N LEU A 124 -8.52 5.28 -17.67
CA LEU A 124 -7.52 4.74 -16.76
C LEU A 124 -6.75 3.59 -17.41
N ASN A 125 -7.44 2.61 -18.00
CA ASN A 125 -6.82 1.47 -18.65
C ASN A 125 -5.87 1.91 -19.77
N PHE A 126 -6.33 2.82 -20.65
CA PHE A 126 -5.50 3.38 -21.71
C PHE A 126 -4.26 4.07 -21.14
N LEU A 127 -4.40 4.84 -20.06
CA LEU A 127 -3.25 5.46 -19.41
C LEU A 127 -2.27 4.39 -18.96
N LEU A 128 -2.71 3.42 -18.15
CA LEU A 128 -1.90 2.31 -17.63
C LEU A 128 -1.21 1.49 -18.73
N ASP A 129 -1.84 1.32 -19.89
CA ASP A 129 -1.26 0.65 -21.05
C ASP A 129 -0.11 1.42 -21.69
N THR A 130 -0.19 2.75 -21.67
CA THR A 130 0.87 3.63 -22.19
C THR A 130 1.95 3.97 -21.16
N ILE A 131 1.79 3.57 -19.89
CA ILE A 131 2.80 3.81 -18.86
C ILE A 131 4.01 2.91 -19.14
N GLN A 132 5.14 3.56 -19.43
CA GLN A 132 6.44 2.89 -19.41
C GLN A 132 6.70 2.34 -18.01
N PRO A 133 7.24 1.12 -17.85
CA PRO A 133 7.32 0.43 -16.55
C PRO A 133 7.88 1.27 -15.40
N ASN A 134 8.89 2.10 -15.64
CA ASN A 134 9.54 2.94 -14.62
C ASN A 134 8.93 4.34 -14.47
N ASN A 135 7.79 4.64 -15.11
CA ASN A 135 7.20 5.98 -15.12
C ASN A 135 6.12 6.18 -14.04
N TRP A 136 6.56 6.22 -12.78
CA TRP A 136 5.72 6.44 -11.62
C TRP A 136 4.97 7.79 -11.62
N ASN A 137 5.49 8.83 -12.29
CA ASN A 137 4.78 10.13 -12.41
C ASN A 137 3.46 9.98 -13.18
N ARG A 138 3.46 9.12 -14.20
CA ARG A 138 2.27 8.81 -15.00
C ARG A 138 1.26 7.99 -14.20
N VAL A 139 1.74 7.14 -13.28
CA VAL A 139 0.89 6.42 -12.32
C VAL A 139 0.20 7.43 -11.39
N CYS A 140 0.94 8.36 -10.77
CA CYS A 140 0.35 9.42 -9.93
C CYS A 140 -0.73 10.21 -10.68
N SER A 141 -0.45 10.60 -11.93
CA SER A 141 -1.42 11.31 -12.77
C SER A 141 -2.68 10.49 -13.06
N ALA A 142 -2.52 9.22 -13.43
CA ALA A 142 -3.64 8.32 -13.72
C ALA A 142 -4.52 8.07 -12.49
N ILE A 143 -3.91 7.87 -11.33
CA ILE A 143 -4.63 7.74 -10.05
C ILE A 143 -5.36 9.04 -9.70
N ASN A 144 -4.71 10.19 -9.90
CA ASN A 144 -5.34 11.47 -9.57
C ASN A 144 -6.55 11.79 -10.44
N LYS A 145 -6.63 11.31 -11.69
CA LYS A 145 -7.84 11.47 -12.53
C LYS A 145 -9.10 10.78 -11.96
N ILE A 146 -8.91 9.81 -11.07
CA ILE A 146 -10.01 9.11 -10.41
C ILE A 146 -10.34 9.78 -9.08
N LEU A 147 -9.31 10.09 -8.28
CA LEU A 147 -9.47 10.61 -6.92
C LEU A 147 -9.78 12.11 -6.89
N ASN A 148 -9.20 12.86 -7.84
CA ASN A 148 -9.21 14.32 -7.92
C ASN A 148 -8.73 14.97 -6.61
N TYR A 149 -7.59 14.51 -6.10
CA TYR A 149 -6.89 15.06 -4.93
C TYR A 149 -5.93 16.19 -5.36
N ASP A 150 -5.44 16.98 -4.41
CA ASP A 150 -4.52 18.10 -4.71
C ASP A 150 -3.14 17.58 -5.10
N LEU A 151 -2.73 16.50 -4.46
CA LEU A 151 -1.41 15.91 -4.57
C LEU A 151 -1.50 14.38 -4.53
N VAL A 152 -0.82 13.71 -5.47
CA VAL A 152 -0.58 12.26 -5.45
C VAL A 152 0.91 12.02 -5.68
N PHE A 153 1.56 11.25 -4.81
CA PHE A 153 2.98 10.93 -4.94
C PHE A 153 3.29 9.48 -4.64
N VAL A 154 4.45 9.00 -5.11
CA VAL A 154 4.99 7.67 -4.75
C VAL A 154 6.10 7.86 -3.73
N LEU A 155 5.92 7.24 -2.56
CA LEU A 155 6.90 7.15 -1.50
C LEU A 155 7.54 5.76 -1.55
N GLN A 156 8.81 5.70 -1.93
CA GLN A 156 9.60 4.47 -1.94
C GLN A 156 10.33 4.32 -0.60
N ILE A 157 10.31 3.12 -0.04
CA ILE A 157 11.09 2.76 1.14
C ILE A 157 12.41 2.13 0.69
N GLN A 158 13.52 2.63 1.21
CA GLN A 158 14.87 2.16 0.91
C GLN A 158 15.26 1.05 1.89
N GLU A 159 16.24 0.23 1.52
CA GLU A 159 16.79 -0.84 2.36
C GLU A 159 17.36 -0.31 3.69
N THR A 160 17.84 0.93 3.70
CA THR A 160 18.36 1.63 4.88
C THR A 160 17.27 2.06 5.88
N GLY A 161 16.00 1.90 5.51
CA GLY A 161 14.83 2.36 6.27
C GLY A 161 14.41 3.80 5.99
N TYR A 162 15.21 4.58 5.26
CA TYR A 162 14.80 5.90 4.77
C TYR A 162 13.72 5.76 3.72
N SER A 163 12.94 6.82 3.50
CA SER A 163 11.97 6.85 2.41
C SER A 163 12.12 8.10 1.57
N SER A 164 11.83 7.99 0.27
CA SER A 164 12.03 9.07 -0.69
C SER A 164 10.85 9.19 -1.64
N VAL A 165 10.54 10.42 -2.05
CA VAL A 165 9.46 10.69 -3.00
C VAL A 165 10.01 10.68 -4.42
N ILE A 166 9.79 9.57 -5.12
CA ILE A 166 10.37 9.35 -6.46
C ILE A 166 9.52 9.91 -7.60
N ALA A 167 8.23 10.12 -7.34
CA ALA A 167 7.28 10.61 -8.32
C ALA A 167 6.16 11.41 -7.67
N GLU A 168 5.62 12.36 -8.41
CA GLU A 168 4.60 13.27 -7.92
C GLU A 168 3.71 13.74 -9.07
N HIS A 169 2.45 13.99 -8.75
CA HIS A 169 1.51 14.72 -9.58
C HIS A 169 0.68 15.67 -8.70
N THR A 170 0.70 16.95 -9.04
CA THR A 170 -0.06 18.00 -8.35
C THR A 170 -1.09 18.64 -9.27
N ALA A 171 -2.25 18.99 -8.72
CA ALA A 171 -3.34 19.62 -9.48
C ALA A 171 -2.96 21.01 -10.02
N ASN A 172 -2.11 21.75 -9.29
CA ASN A 172 -1.62 23.08 -9.67
C ASN A 172 -0.36 23.03 -10.55
N GLY A 173 0.17 21.84 -10.86
CA GLY A 173 1.37 21.63 -11.66
C GLY A 173 2.68 22.04 -11.00
N ARG A 174 2.68 22.46 -9.73
CA ARG A 174 3.90 22.81 -8.97
C ARG A 174 4.33 21.61 -8.15
N SER A 175 5.58 21.18 -8.30
CA SER A 175 6.14 20.10 -7.47
C SER A 175 6.29 20.57 -6.02
N SER A 176 5.91 19.72 -5.07
CA SER A 176 5.91 20.02 -3.64
C SER A 176 6.73 18.99 -2.84
N PHE A 177 6.72 17.73 -3.25
CA PHE A 177 7.34 16.63 -2.52
C PHE A 177 8.41 15.86 -3.30
N LYS A 178 8.44 15.91 -4.63
CA LYS A 178 9.40 15.14 -5.43
C LYS A 178 10.85 15.41 -4.99
N GLY A 179 11.61 14.34 -4.76
CA GLY A 179 12.99 14.38 -4.30
C GLY A 179 13.18 14.64 -2.80
N LYS A 180 12.10 14.85 -2.02
CA LYS A 180 12.20 14.89 -0.57
C LYS A 180 12.45 13.50 -0.01
N GLU A 181 13.24 13.46 1.05
CA GLU A 181 13.53 12.27 1.82
C GLU A 181 13.00 12.41 3.24
N PHE A 182 12.61 11.29 3.83
CA PHE A 182 12.18 11.18 5.21
C PHE A 182 13.12 10.21 5.93
N SER A 183 13.47 10.56 7.16
CA SER A 183 14.27 9.72 8.03
C SER A 183 13.58 8.39 8.30
N LYS A 184 14.37 7.37 8.67
CA LYS A 184 13.85 6.07 9.15
C LYS A 184 12.80 6.21 10.26
N ASP A 185 12.92 7.23 11.10
CA ASP A 185 11.99 7.50 12.21
C ASP A 185 10.59 7.94 11.74
N PHE A 186 10.43 8.28 10.45
CA PHE A 186 9.11 8.56 9.85
C PHE A 186 8.30 7.27 9.64
N MET A 187 8.97 6.13 9.47
CA MET A 187 8.35 4.83 9.21
C MET A 187 8.87 3.77 10.18
N PRO A 188 8.64 3.89 11.50
CA PRO A 188 8.98 2.83 12.44
C PRO A 188 8.17 1.55 12.17
N GLU A 189 8.61 0.42 12.72
CA GLU A 189 8.03 -0.91 12.41
C GLU A 189 6.51 -1.01 12.66
N GLU A 190 6.00 -0.28 13.66
CA GLU A 190 4.56 -0.17 13.93
C GLU A 190 3.80 0.48 12.76
N VAL A 191 4.34 1.57 12.22
CA VAL A 191 3.78 2.29 11.06
C VAL A 191 3.87 1.42 9.80
N LEU A 192 4.99 0.73 9.60
CA LEU A 192 5.15 -0.22 8.50
C LEU A 192 4.11 -1.34 8.60
N SER A 193 3.92 -1.93 9.77
CA SER A 193 2.91 -2.96 10.03
C SER A 193 1.49 -2.45 9.73
N TYR A 194 1.17 -1.23 10.13
CA TYR A 194 -0.11 -0.58 9.81
C TYR A 194 -0.39 -0.52 8.30
N TYR A 195 0.59 -0.09 7.49
CA TYR A 195 0.44 0.00 6.03
C TYR A 195 0.53 -1.36 5.32
N ARG A 196 1.27 -2.31 5.88
CA ARG A 196 1.34 -3.69 5.38
C ARG A 196 0.01 -4.43 5.54
N GLY A 197 -0.74 -4.20 6.62
CA GLY A 197 -1.96 -4.97 6.96
C GLY A 197 -3.16 -4.82 6.01
N TYR A 198 -3.16 -3.80 5.13
CA TYR A 198 -4.26 -3.50 4.21
C TYR A 198 -3.75 -3.09 2.83
N SER A 199 -4.54 -3.38 1.77
CA SER A 199 -4.20 -2.95 0.40
C SER A 199 -4.21 -1.43 0.24
N TYR A 200 -5.00 -0.75 1.07
CA TYR A 200 -4.99 0.70 1.19
C TYR A 200 -5.49 1.13 2.57
N ARG A 201 -5.07 2.31 3.03
CA ARG A 201 -5.56 3.01 4.22
C ARG A 201 -6.21 4.33 3.81
N TYR A 202 -7.18 4.78 4.57
CA TYR A 202 -8.03 5.89 4.20
C TYR A 202 -8.40 6.74 5.40
N ALA A 203 -8.23 8.05 5.26
CA ALA A 203 -8.69 9.07 6.19
C ALA A 203 -9.50 10.13 5.41
N PRO A 204 -10.84 10.06 5.40
CA PRO A 204 -11.67 11.04 4.72
C PRO A 204 -11.65 12.44 5.35
N ASN A 205 -11.40 12.47 6.66
CA ASN A 205 -11.46 13.66 7.49
C ASN A 205 -10.51 13.49 8.67
N MET A 206 -9.42 14.27 8.70
CA MET A 206 -8.43 14.24 9.78
C MET A 206 -8.93 14.88 11.08
N ASP A 207 -9.96 15.73 11.03
CA ASP A 207 -10.57 16.31 12.23
C ASP A 207 -11.58 15.37 12.93
N ASP A 208 -11.90 14.22 12.33
CA ASP A 208 -12.81 13.24 12.92
C ASP A 208 -12.23 12.73 14.24
N GLN A 209 -12.99 12.90 15.33
CA GLN A 209 -12.59 12.41 16.66
C GLN A 209 -12.71 10.89 16.79
N GLY A 210 -13.25 10.23 15.75
CA GLY A 210 -13.54 8.82 15.74
C GLY A 210 -14.75 8.46 16.58
N GLN A 211 -14.95 7.15 16.70
CA GLN A 211 -16.00 6.51 17.47
C GLN A 211 -15.37 5.46 18.38
N GLU A 212 -15.97 5.25 19.55
CA GLU A 212 -15.52 4.24 20.48
C GLU A 212 -15.68 2.83 19.88
N PHE A 213 -14.71 1.96 20.13
CA PHE A 213 -14.78 0.55 19.79
C PHE A 213 -14.85 -0.29 21.06
N TYR A 214 -15.98 -0.97 21.24
CA TYR A 214 -16.23 -1.82 22.39
C TYR A 214 -15.90 -3.27 22.03
N TYR A 215 -15.03 -3.91 22.81
CA TYR A 215 -14.61 -5.29 22.58
C TYR A 215 -14.48 -6.09 23.88
N LYS A 216 -14.61 -7.42 23.78
CA LYS A 216 -14.51 -8.34 24.93
C LYS A 216 -13.20 -9.12 24.97
N ASP A 217 -12.49 -9.20 23.85
CA ASP A 217 -11.33 -10.07 23.69
C ASP A 217 -10.11 -9.24 23.31
N GLU A 218 -9.09 -9.25 24.18
CA GLU A 218 -7.86 -8.46 23.98
C GLU A 218 -7.00 -8.97 22.82
N SER A 219 -7.26 -10.18 22.30
CA SER A 219 -6.56 -10.69 21.12
C SER A 219 -7.10 -10.15 19.80
N ILE A 220 -8.19 -9.36 19.82
CA ILE A 220 -8.71 -8.68 18.63
C ILE A 220 -7.68 -7.65 18.15
N ASP A 221 -7.20 -7.84 16.92
CA ASP A 221 -6.33 -6.87 16.24
C ASP A 221 -7.16 -5.76 15.55
N PRO A 222 -7.15 -4.51 16.05
CA PRO A 222 -7.85 -3.41 15.41
C PRO A 222 -7.27 -3.08 14.02
N LEU A 223 -5.98 -3.33 13.77
CA LEU A 223 -5.29 -3.03 12.51
C LEU A 223 -5.89 -3.79 11.33
N SER A 224 -6.54 -4.92 11.63
CA SER A 224 -7.30 -5.73 10.68
C SER A 224 -8.61 -5.10 10.21
N SER A 225 -8.97 -3.91 10.71
CA SER A 225 -10.05 -3.06 10.20
C SER A 225 -9.55 -1.91 9.31
N LEU A 226 -10.31 -1.56 8.27
CA LEU A 226 -10.08 -0.34 7.48
C LEU A 226 -10.40 0.93 8.29
N LEU A 227 -11.23 0.82 9.34
CA LEU A 227 -11.59 1.94 10.21
C LEU A 227 -10.49 2.29 11.20
N SER A 228 -9.41 1.51 11.30
CA SER A 228 -8.28 1.89 12.15
C SER A 228 -7.77 3.28 11.78
N PRO A 229 -7.52 4.16 12.77
CA PRO A 229 -6.97 5.49 12.52
C PRO A 229 -5.52 5.39 12.03
N LEU A 230 -5.05 6.44 11.36
CA LEU A 230 -3.64 6.53 10.98
C LEU A 230 -2.74 6.51 12.25
N PRO A 231 -1.49 6.05 12.15
CA PRO A 231 -0.54 6.18 13.26
C PRO A 231 -0.39 7.63 13.72
N GLU A 232 -0.21 7.85 15.03
CA GLU A 232 -0.19 9.20 15.63
C GLU A 232 0.82 10.13 14.97
N LEU A 233 2.04 9.64 14.72
CA LEU A 233 3.09 10.38 14.02
C LEU A 233 2.60 10.93 12.66
N HIS A 234 1.89 10.11 11.89
CA HIS A 234 1.37 10.49 10.58
C HIS A 234 0.17 11.44 10.70
N GLN A 235 -0.67 11.29 11.72
CA GLN A 235 -1.73 12.26 11.99
C GLN A 235 -1.16 13.65 12.29
N LEU A 236 -0.15 13.72 13.16
CA LEU A 236 0.55 14.96 13.51
C LEU A 236 1.21 15.58 12.28
N PHE A 237 1.96 14.79 11.52
CA PHE A 237 2.62 15.26 10.31
C PHE A 237 1.62 15.83 9.29
N LEU A 238 0.53 15.12 8.98
CA LEU A 238 -0.49 15.59 8.05
C LEU A 238 -1.16 16.88 8.53
N LYS A 239 -1.38 17.03 9.84
CA LYS A 239 -1.94 18.23 10.43
C LYS A 239 -1.01 19.44 10.27
N GLU A 240 0.29 19.26 10.51
CA GLU A 240 1.31 20.32 10.32
C GLU A 240 1.34 20.84 8.89
N ILE A 241 1.10 19.97 7.89
CA ILE A 241 1.05 20.36 6.48
C ILE A 241 -0.36 20.69 5.96
N ASN A 242 -1.33 20.88 6.87
CA ASN A 242 -2.72 21.26 6.56
C ASN A 242 -3.48 20.27 5.65
N VAL A 243 -3.19 18.97 5.74
CA VAL A 243 -3.92 17.94 5.01
C VAL A 243 -5.12 17.46 5.83
N GLN A 244 -6.30 17.43 5.21
CA GLN A 244 -7.58 17.06 5.84
C GLN A 244 -8.15 15.74 5.31
N SER A 245 -7.66 15.24 4.18
CA SER A 245 -7.99 13.91 3.69
C SER A 245 -6.77 13.24 3.07
N ALA A 246 -6.60 11.95 3.36
CA ALA A 246 -5.49 11.17 2.83
C ALA A 246 -5.90 9.74 2.45
N LEU A 247 -5.26 9.23 1.40
CA LEU A 247 -5.31 7.83 0.96
C LEU A 247 -3.89 7.31 0.81
N PHE A 248 -3.66 6.08 1.24
CA PHE A 248 -2.37 5.41 1.15
C PHE A 248 -2.60 4.05 0.52
N PHE A 249 -2.10 3.83 -0.69
CA PHE A 249 -2.20 2.56 -1.38
C PHE A 249 -0.87 1.82 -1.28
N ARG A 250 -0.94 0.56 -0.87
CA ARG A 250 0.22 -0.31 -0.68
C ARG A 250 0.81 -0.69 -2.03
N ILE A 251 2.12 -0.53 -2.20
CA ILE A 251 2.90 -1.07 -3.31
C ILE A 251 3.71 -2.25 -2.79
N CYS A 252 3.59 -3.40 -3.44
CA CYS A 252 4.36 -4.60 -3.12
C CYS A 252 5.14 -5.03 -4.35
N ILE A 253 6.42 -5.35 -4.16
CA ILE A 253 7.31 -5.88 -5.20
C ILE A 253 7.83 -7.23 -4.70
N ASP A 254 7.63 -8.30 -5.47
CA ASP A 254 7.97 -9.67 -5.07
C ASP A 254 7.40 -10.04 -3.68
N ASP A 255 6.13 -9.69 -3.46
CA ASP A 255 5.37 -9.82 -2.21
C ASP A 255 5.89 -8.98 -1.01
N ASP A 256 7.02 -8.29 -1.16
CA ASP A 256 7.58 -7.42 -0.14
C ASP A 256 7.00 -6.00 -0.22
N PHE A 257 6.85 -5.35 0.93
CA PHE A 257 6.36 -3.98 1.00
C PHE A 257 7.42 -2.99 0.51
N TRP A 258 7.21 -2.45 -0.69
CA TRP A 258 8.16 -1.58 -1.37
C TRP A 258 7.90 -0.08 -1.11
N GLY A 259 6.64 0.30 -0.92
CA GLY A 259 6.29 1.69 -0.74
C GLY A 259 4.80 1.98 -0.80
N LEU A 260 4.47 3.25 -1.00
CA LEU A 260 3.10 3.76 -1.00
C LEU A 260 2.84 4.69 -2.18
N VAL A 261 1.64 4.60 -2.76
CA VAL A 261 1.05 5.75 -3.46
C VAL A 261 0.22 6.52 -2.45
N VAL A 262 0.58 7.77 -2.19
CA VAL A 262 -0.09 8.64 -1.23
C VAL A 262 -0.85 9.72 -1.97
N ALA A 263 -2.14 9.89 -1.66
CA ALA A 263 -2.95 10.99 -2.15
C ALA A 263 -3.38 11.88 -0.98
N GLN A 264 -3.17 13.19 -1.10
CA GLN A 264 -3.47 14.19 -0.06
C GLN A 264 -4.38 15.31 -0.59
N HIS A 265 -5.29 15.78 0.26
CA HIS A 265 -6.19 16.89 -0.03
C HIS A 265 -6.30 17.79 1.20
N ASN A 266 -6.35 19.10 0.96
CA ASN A 266 -6.40 20.09 2.04
C ASN A 266 -7.81 20.25 2.64
N GLU A 267 -8.83 19.67 1.98
CA GLU A 267 -10.20 19.63 2.47
C GLU A 267 -10.66 18.19 2.75
N LYS A 268 -11.73 18.07 3.55
CA LYS A 268 -12.40 16.78 3.81
C LYS A 268 -12.91 16.22 2.51
N ARG A 269 -12.64 14.94 2.27
CA ARG A 269 -12.97 14.32 0.98
C ARG A 269 -13.41 12.90 1.14
N VAL A 270 -14.64 12.65 0.67
CA VAL A 270 -15.23 11.32 0.66
C VAL A 270 -15.04 10.67 -0.71
N VAL A 271 -14.27 9.59 -0.73
CA VAL A 271 -14.00 8.75 -1.90
C VAL A 271 -14.76 7.43 -1.77
N ASP A 272 -15.61 7.16 -2.74
CA ASP A 272 -16.39 5.92 -2.78
C ASP A 272 -15.49 4.67 -2.82
N LEU A 273 -15.94 3.56 -2.20
CA LEU A 273 -15.21 2.29 -2.18
C LEU A 273 -14.80 1.82 -3.57
N GLN A 274 -15.67 1.94 -4.57
CA GLN A 274 -15.35 1.50 -5.93
C GLN A 274 -14.17 2.28 -6.50
N GLN A 275 -14.08 3.59 -6.22
CA GLN A 275 -12.97 4.42 -6.68
C GLN A 275 -11.66 3.99 -6.02
N ARG A 276 -11.67 3.74 -4.70
CA ARG A 276 -10.50 3.25 -3.95
C ARG A 276 -10.03 1.89 -4.47
N LYS A 277 -10.96 0.98 -4.76
CA LYS A 277 -10.64 -0.35 -5.34
C LYS A 277 -10.07 -0.24 -6.75
N LEU A 278 -10.66 0.58 -7.61
CA LEU A 278 -10.14 0.82 -8.95
C LEU A 278 -8.71 1.36 -8.92
N CYS A 279 -8.41 2.33 -8.03
CA CYS A 279 -7.05 2.81 -7.82
C CYS A 279 -6.11 1.71 -7.32
N THR A 280 -6.57 0.85 -6.40
CA THR A 280 -5.78 -0.29 -5.91
C THR A 280 -5.39 -1.22 -7.07
N PHE A 281 -6.34 -1.60 -7.92
CA PHE A 281 -6.08 -2.46 -9.08
C PHE A 281 -5.16 -1.80 -10.11
N ALA A 282 -5.33 -0.51 -10.35
CA ALA A 282 -4.47 0.26 -11.25
C ALA A 282 -3.01 0.28 -10.77
N ILE A 283 -2.79 0.46 -9.47
CA ILE A 283 -1.46 0.44 -8.86
C ILE A 283 -0.85 -0.96 -8.94
N GLN A 284 -1.64 -2.01 -8.66
CA GLN A 284 -1.18 -3.40 -8.82
C GLN A 284 -0.75 -3.69 -10.26
N ALA A 285 -1.56 -3.29 -11.25
CA ALA A 285 -1.21 -3.47 -12.67
C ALA A 285 0.07 -2.72 -13.07
N ALA A 286 0.24 -1.47 -12.59
CA ALA A 286 1.46 -0.70 -12.82
C ALA A 286 2.69 -1.37 -12.15
N THR A 287 2.50 -1.90 -10.93
CA THR A 287 3.57 -2.55 -10.17
C THR A 287 4.01 -3.85 -10.84
N SER A 288 3.08 -4.68 -11.32
CA SER A 288 3.43 -5.91 -12.06
C SER A 288 4.18 -5.62 -13.37
N LYS A 289 3.87 -4.51 -14.05
CA LYS A 289 4.65 -4.06 -15.22
C LYS A 289 6.07 -3.65 -14.82
N TYR A 290 6.21 -2.91 -13.72
CA TYR A 290 7.50 -2.52 -13.17
C TYR A 290 8.34 -3.75 -12.77
N GLU A 291 7.76 -4.69 -12.03
CA GLU A 291 8.41 -5.97 -11.65
C GLU A 291 8.91 -6.74 -12.87
N SER A 292 8.06 -6.91 -13.88
CA SER A 292 8.42 -7.61 -15.12
C SER A 292 9.61 -6.93 -15.82
N HIS A 293 9.60 -5.60 -15.88
CA HIS A 293 10.69 -4.83 -16.48
C HIS A 293 12.00 -4.94 -15.69
N VAL A 294 11.94 -4.88 -14.35
CA VAL A 294 13.13 -5.08 -13.50
C VAL A 294 13.71 -6.48 -13.72
N LYS A 295 12.86 -7.51 -13.77
CA LYS A 295 13.28 -8.90 -14.03
C LYS A 295 13.90 -9.07 -15.41
N GLN A 296 13.33 -8.43 -16.44
CA GLN A 296 13.90 -8.42 -17.79
C GLN A 296 15.28 -7.76 -17.82
N ASN A 297 15.44 -6.57 -17.22
CA ASN A 297 16.73 -5.89 -17.14
C ASN A 297 17.79 -6.72 -16.40
N LEU A 298 17.40 -7.43 -15.33
CA LEU A 298 18.30 -8.34 -14.60
C LEU A 298 18.71 -9.54 -15.46
N LEU A 299 17.78 -10.11 -16.23
CA LEU A 299 18.08 -11.20 -17.15
C LEU A 299 19.06 -10.75 -18.24
N GLU A 300 18.80 -9.62 -18.89
CA GLU A 300 19.68 -9.04 -19.92
C GLU A 300 21.08 -8.77 -19.36
N ARG A 301 21.18 -8.20 -18.15
CA ARG A 301 22.47 -8.01 -17.46
C ARG A 301 23.18 -9.33 -17.16
N THR A 302 22.44 -10.35 -16.74
CA THR A 302 23.01 -11.69 -16.45
C THR A 302 23.53 -12.36 -17.72
N GLU A 303 22.83 -12.21 -18.84
CA GLU A 303 23.28 -12.71 -20.14
C GLU A 303 24.55 -11.99 -20.60
N LEU A 304 24.60 -10.65 -20.47
CA LEU A 304 25.81 -9.87 -20.76
C LEU A 304 27.00 -10.28 -19.88
N LEU A 305 26.76 -10.49 -18.58
CA LEU A 305 27.76 -10.98 -17.63
C LEU A 305 28.32 -12.34 -18.07
N LYS A 306 27.45 -13.26 -18.47
CA LYS A 306 27.85 -14.60 -18.91
C LYS A 306 28.66 -14.56 -20.20
N LEU A 307 28.25 -13.76 -21.18
CA LEU A 307 28.99 -13.57 -22.43
C LEU A 307 30.38 -12.99 -22.17
N ALA A 308 30.47 -11.97 -21.31
CA ALA A 308 31.75 -11.39 -20.91
C ALA A 308 32.63 -12.41 -20.17
N GLU A 309 32.05 -13.22 -19.29
CA GLU A 309 32.77 -14.27 -18.56
C GLU A 309 33.34 -15.34 -19.52
N GLU A 310 32.56 -15.78 -20.50
CA GLU A 310 32.98 -16.76 -21.52
C GLU A 310 34.13 -16.21 -22.37
N GLU A 311 34.04 -14.96 -22.82
CA GLU A 311 35.08 -14.31 -23.62
C GLU A 311 36.37 -14.08 -22.80
N LEU A 312 36.24 -13.66 -21.55
CA LEU A 312 37.38 -13.51 -20.63
C LEU A 312 38.04 -14.86 -20.35
N LYS A 313 37.26 -15.92 -20.08
CA LYS A 313 37.80 -17.28 -19.84
C LYS A 313 38.57 -17.79 -21.05
N LYS A 314 38.02 -17.60 -22.26
CA LYS A 314 38.71 -17.97 -23.51
C LYS A 314 40.01 -17.20 -23.66
N SER A 315 39.98 -15.88 -23.52
CA SER A 315 41.18 -15.03 -23.62
C SER A 315 42.24 -15.37 -22.56
N LEU A 316 41.82 -15.68 -21.33
CA LEU A 316 42.72 -16.13 -20.27
C LEU A 316 43.36 -17.49 -20.58
N SER A 317 42.66 -18.38 -21.27
CA SER A 317 43.23 -19.67 -21.69
C SER A 317 44.25 -19.55 -22.83
N GLU A 318 44.10 -18.53 -23.68
CA GLU A 318 44.97 -18.28 -24.84
C GLU A 318 46.18 -17.39 -24.50
N ASN A 319 46.05 -16.51 -23.50
CA ASN A 319 47.11 -15.60 -23.07
C ASN A 319 48.04 -16.23 -22.01
N LYS A 320 49.33 -15.92 -22.08
CA LYS A 320 50.33 -16.38 -21.08
C LYS A 320 50.22 -15.67 -19.73
N MET A 321 49.61 -14.48 -19.69
CA MET A 321 49.48 -13.65 -18.49
C MET A 321 48.05 -13.11 -18.39
N VAL A 322 47.48 -13.17 -17.18
CA VAL A 322 46.12 -12.71 -16.86
C VAL A 322 45.90 -11.24 -17.23
N ASN A 323 46.91 -10.40 -16.98
CA ASN A 323 46.83 -8.96 -17.23
C ASN A 323 46.61 -8.64 -18.71
N CYS A 324 47.22 -9.40 -19.63
CA CYS A 324 47.03 -9.19 -21.06
C CYS A 324 45.57 -9.42 -21.47
N ALA A 325 44.94 -10.47 -20.93
CA ALA A 325 43.54 -10.77 -21.21
C ALA A 325 42.60 -9.70 -20.63
N LEU A 326 42.87 -9.21 -19.41
CA LEU A 326 42.08 -8.13 -18.81
C LEU A 326 42.23 -6.80 -19.56
N ILE A 327 43.46 -6.47 -20.00
CA ILE A 327 43.73 -5.25 -20.79
C ILE A 327 43.04 -5.30 -22.15
N GLN A 328 43.00 -6.47 -22.80
CA GLN A 328 42.33 -6.67 -24.08
C GLN A 328 40.82 -6.44 -24.03
N HIS A 329 40.20 -6.70 -22.87
CA HIS A 329 38.75 -6.67 -22.67
C HIS A 329 38.30 -5.55 -21.70
N MET A 330 39.10 -4.49 -21.56
CA MET A 330 38.77 -3.37 -20.65
C MET A 330 37.47 -2.66 -21.05
N ASP A 331 37.14 -2.62 -22.33
CA ASP A 331 35.89 -2.07 -22.85
C ASP A 331 34.68 -2.84 -22.36
N ILE A 332 34.70 -4.17 -22.49
CA ILE A 332 33.65 -5.07 -22.00
C ILE A 332 33.52 -4.95 -20.48
N LEU A 333 34.64 -4.99 -19.77
CA LEU A 333 34.67 -4.87 -18.31
C LEU A 333 34.10 -3.53 -17.83
N THR A 334 34.39 -2.43 -18.54
CA THR A 334 33.86 -1.10 -18.22
C THR A 334 32.34 -1.04 -18.44
N GLN A 335 31.86 -1.58 -19.56
CA GLN A 335 30.42 -1.63 -19.87
C GLN A 335 29.64 -2.50 -18.88
N LEU A 336 30.24 -3.61 -18.45
CA LEU A 336 29.62 -4.59 -17.56
C LEU A 336 29.29 -4.02 -16.16
N VAL A 337 30.08 -3.07 -15.69
CA VAL A 337 29.86 -2.37 -14.42
C VAL A 337 29.19 -1.00 -14.59
N ASP A 338 28.77 -0.66 -15.81
CA ASP A 338 28.17 0.64 -16.17
C ASP A 338 29.02 1.83 -15.67
N ALA A 339 30.34 1.72 -15.83
CA ALA A 339 31.29 2.74 -15.39
C ALA A 339 31.70 3.66 -16.54
N ASP A 340 32.03 4.91 -16.22
CA ASP A 340 32.59 5.86 -17.20
C ASP A 340 34.02 5.50 -17.62
N GLY A 341 34.74 4.72 -16.80
CA GLY A 341 36.08 4.21 -17.09
C GLY A 341 36.58 3.16 -16.11
N LEU A 342 37.70 2.53 -16.48
CA LEU A 342 38.33 1.42 -15.77
C LEU A 342 39.85 1.59 -15.78
N ALA A 343 40.52 1.23 -14.69
CA ALA A 343 41.97 1.15 -14.64
C ALA A 343 42.43 -0.21 -14.08
N ILE A 344 43.48 -0.77 -14.69
CA ILE A 344 44.16 -2.00 -14.24
C ILE A 344 45.57 -1.61 -13.82
N PHE A 345 45.89 -1.82 -12.55
CA PHE A 345 47.23 -1.68 -12.01
C PHE A 345 47.89 -3.05 -11.86
N ASN A 346 49.03 -3.25 -12.50
CA ASN A 346 49.81 -4.48 -12.36
C ASN A 346 51.32 -4.19 -12.39
N GLN A 347 52.03 -4.63 -11.35
CA GLN A 347 53.50 -4.56 -11.24
C GLN A 347 54.11 -3.17 -11.55
N GLY A 348 53.39 -2.09 -11.20
CA GLY A 348 53.85 -0.71 -11.42
C GLY A 348 53.36 -0.09 -12.73
N ASP A 349 52.72 -0.85 -13.61
CA ASP A 349 52.08 -0.31 -14.81
C ASP A 349 50.59 -0.06 -14.57
N VAL A 350 50.10 1.09 -15.03
CA VAL A 350 48.67 1.44 -15.06
C VAL A 350 48.18 1.44 -16.50
N PHE A 351 47.17 0.63 -16.77
CA PHE A 351 46.38 0.64 -18.00
C PHE A 351 45.02 1.25 -17.69
N SER A 352 44.51 2.09 -18.58
CA SER A 352 43.29 2.87 -18.36
C SER A 352 42.42 2.86 -19.60
N TYR A 353 41.11 2.75 -19.41
CA TYR A 353 40.09 2.80 -20.44
C TYR A 353 38.97 3.75 -20.01
N GLY A 354 38.37 4.49 -20.95
CA GLY A 354 37.32 5.47 -20.65
C GLY A 354 37.79 6.67 -19.83
N GLN A 355 36.88 7.26 -19.06
CA GLN A 355 37.17 8.35 -18.13
C GLN A 355 37.78 7.81 -16.84
N SER A 356 39.09 8.00 -16.68
CA SER A 356 39.80 7.61 -15.47
C SER A 356 40.75 8.73 -15.03
N PRO A 357 41.10 8.79 -13.74
CA PRO A 357 42.13 9.68 -13.23
C PRO A 357 43.46 9.60 -14.01
N PRO A 358 44.28 10.66 -14.04
CA PRO A 358 45.63 10.59 -14.61
C PRO A 358 46.49 9.55 -13.90
N LYS A 359 47.38 8.86 -14.64
CA LYS A 359 48.25 7.80 -14.10
C LYS A 359 48.99 8.19 -12.81
N ALA A 360 49.44 9.44 -12.69
CA ALA A 360 50.13 9.95 -11.51
C ALA A 360 49.32 9.75 -10.20
N GLN A 361 48.00 9.96 -10.25
CA GLN A 361 47.14 9.83 -9.07
C GLN A 361 46.96 8.38 -8.62
N PHE A 362 47.08 7.42 -9.53
CA PHE A 362 47.03 6.00 -9.17
C PHE A 362 48.27 5.52 -8.41
N TYR A 363 49.39 6.22 -8.52
CA TYR A 363 50.59 5.92 -7.72
C TYR A 363 50.56 6.55 -6.32
N GLU A 364 49.56 7.39 -6.03
CA GLU A 364 49.35 8.04 -4.73
C GLU A 364 48.30 7.31 -3.87
N LEU A 365 47.49 6.44 -4.48
CA LEU A 365 46.52 5.52 -3.85
C LEU A 365 47.22 4.24 -3.38
#